data_AF-A0A3B8WXK1-F1
#
_entry.id   AF-A0A3B8WXK1-F1
#
_cell.length_a   1.000
_cell.length_b   1.000
_cell.length_c   1.000
_cell.angle_alpha   90.00
_cell.angle_beta   90.00
_cell.angle_gamma   90.00
#
_symmetry.space_group_name_H-M   'P 1'
#
loop_
_entity.id
_entity.type
_entity.pdbx_description
1 polymer ?
#
loop_
_entity_poly.entity_id
_entity_poly.type
_entity_poly.pdbx_seq_one_letter_code
_entity_poly.pdbx_strand_id
1 'polypeptide(L)'
;TTDPAIALANIHMAFNIASCGIFLLLINPFCRLIDRVLGEGKMDYERLPLPQFDADAGFDQVRHTLDQQSPQLLAFLMENYQMVTLSLETNYKTIYEAAVKRIEYFEFLKQEYLGYFSKAVSQVTDEVQSRELIALINRFDYLFQIHDSIVDLFETKRIINTQYLELKSDILMLIRDISTDTLSLFNTILGHHEHPDNLQVTRAIKELQTQIDIANRRLLSLLADPARRDAGALTNYITYSQRLKDKLLNFSTRSHTSGDLHEGYGGENHAEVNDHTDDSSPPVPERPL
;
A
#
# COMPACT_ATOMS: atom_id res chain seq x y z
N THR A 1 -58.17 25.79 -20.98
CA THR A 1 -56.75 26.07 -21.25
C THR A 1 -55.95 25.51 -20.10
N THR A 2 -55.23 24.41 -20.31
CA THR A 2 -54.34 23.84 -19.28
C THR A 2 -53.24 24.83 -18.96
N ASP A 3 -53.09 25.16 -17.68
CA ASP A 3 -52.08 26.08 -17.19
C ASP A 3 -50.69 25.59 -17.62
N PRO A 4 -49.90 26.40 -18.36
CA PRO A 4 -48.58 26.02 -18.85
C PRO A 4 -47.65 25.48 -17.75
N ALA A 5 -47.80 25.97 -16.52
CA ALA A 5 -47.02 25.51 -15.38
C ALA A 5 -47.33 24.04 -15.00
N ILE A 6 -48.60 23.64 -15.06
CA ILE A 6 -49.03 22.27 -14.77
C ILE A 6 -48.57 21.32 -15.88
N ALA A 7 -48.61 21.78 -17.14
CA ALA A 7 -48.10 21.00 -18.27
C ALA A 7 -46.60 20.74 -18.16
N LEU A 8 -45.82 21.77 -17.79
CA LEU A 8 -44.37 21.66 -17.60
C LEU A 8 -44.01 20.73 -16.42
N ALA A 9 -44.72 20.85 -15.29
CA ALA A 9 -44.52 19.98 -14.13
C ALA A 9 -44.79 18.50 -14.45
N ASN A 10 -45.86 18.21 -15.21
CA ASN A 10 -46.20 16.87 -15.63
C ASN A 10 -45.15 16.26 -16.58
N ILE A 11 -44.57 17.07 -17.48
CA ILE A 11 -43.49 16.63 -18.37
C ILE A 11 -42.22 16.31 -17.57
N HIS A 12 -41.84 17.16 -16.61
CA HIS A 12 -40.69 16.89 -15.74
C HIS A 12 -40.89 15.64 -14.88
N MET A 13 -42.08 15.44 -14.32
CA MET A 13 -42.40 14.25 -13.55
C MET A 13 -42.34 12.99 -14.41
N ALA A 14 -42.94 13.02 -15.60
CA ALA A 14 -42.88 11.91 -16.55
C ALA A 14 -41.44 11.60 -16.98
N PHE A 15 -40.63 12.62 -17.24
CA PHE A 15 -39.22 12.47 -17.58
C PHE A 15 -38.42 11.83 -16.44
N ASN A 16 -38.60 12.28 -15.20
CA ASN A 16 -37.89 11.73 -14.03
C ASN A 16 -38.31 10.29 -13.73
N ILE A 17 -39.59 9.95 -13.89
CA ILE A 17 -40.07 8.57 -13.72
C ILE A 17 -39.53 7.67 -14.83
N ALA A 18 -39.54 8.15 -16.08
CA ALA A 18 -39.01 7.41 -17.22
C ALA A 18 -37.49 7.21 -17.10
N SER A 19 -36.73 8.23 -16.67
CA SER A 19 -35.29 8.14 -16.49
C SER A 19 -34.92 7.19 -15.35
N CYS A 20 -35.60 7.25 -14.19
CA CYS A 20 -35.44 6.26 -13.12
C CYS A 20 -35.78 4.85 -13.59
N GLY A 21 -36.87 4.68 -14.35
CA GLY A 21 -37.27 3.39 -14.91
C GLY A 21 -36.21 2.83 -15.86
N ILE A 22 -35.66 3.65 -16.75
CA ILE A 22 -34.57 3.28 -17.65
C ILE A 22 -33.31 2.92 -16.85
N PHE A 23 -32.95 3.69 -15.83
CA PHE A 23 -31.79 3.41 -14.99
C PHE A 23 -31.94 2.07 -14.27
N LEU A 24 -33.10 1.80 -13.66
CA LEU A 24 -33.38 0.53 -12.99
C LEU A 24 -33.37 -0.66 -13.96
N LEU A 25 -33.90 -0.48 -15.17
CA LEU A 25 -33.87 -1.52 -16.21
C LEU A 25 -32.45 -1.77 -16.74
N LEU A 26 -31.61 -0.73 -16.79
CA LEU A 26 -30.25 -0.81 -17.31
C LEU A 26 -29.19 -1.16 -16.27
N ILE A 27 -29.48 -1.05 -14.97
CA ILE A 27 -28.54 -1.45 -13.91
C ILE A 27 -28.12 -2.91 -14.06
N ASN A 28 -29.06 -3.85 -14.18
CA ASN A 28 -28.71 -5.27 -14.31
C ASN A 28 -27.92 -5.63 -15.57
N PRO A 29 -28.30 -5.19 -16.79
CA PRO A 29 -27.48 -5.44 -17.98
C PRO A 29 -26.15 -4.70 -17.95
N PHE A 30 -26.07 -3.51 -17.32
CA PHE A 30 -24.81 -2.81 -17.11
C PHE A 30 -23.90 -3.56 -16.12
N CYS A 31 -24.43 -4.04 -14.99
CA CYS A 31 -23.71 -4.90 -14.06
C CYS A 31 -23.22 -6.17 -14.77
N ARG A 32 -24.07 -6.85 -15.54
CA ARG A 32 -23.64 -8.02 -16.35
C ARG A 32 -22.59 -7.68 -17.41
N LEU A 33 -22.63 -6.48 -17.99
CA LEU A 33 -21.61 -6.02 -18.93
C LEU A 33 -20.28 -5.78 -18.19
N ILE A 34 -20.32 -5.10 -17.05
CA ILE A 34 -19.18 -4.89 -16.16
C ILE A 34 -18.63 -6.23 -15.69
N ASP A 35 -19.48 -7.18 -15.29
CA ASP A 35 -19.11 -8.54 -14.90
C ASP A 35 -18.56 -9.33 -16.11
N ARG A 36 -19.02 -9.08 -17.34
CA ARG A 36 -18.44 -9.70 -18.53
C ARG A 36 -17.06 -9.13 -18.87
N VAL A 37 -16.85 -7.83 -18.63
CA VAL A 37 -15.57 -7.13 -18.85
C VAL A 37 -14.57 -7.45 -17.72
N LEU A 38 -15.04 -7.50 -16.47
CA LEU A 38 -14.25 -7.71 -15.26
C LEU A 38 -14.27 -9.17 -14.76
N GLY A 39 -15.04 -10.05 -15.39
CA GLY A 39 -15.24 -11.47 -15.02
C GLY A 39 -16.22 -11.71 -13.87
N GLU A 40 -17.39 -12.25 -14.20
CA GLU A 40 -18.46 -12.68 -13.28
C GLU A 40 -17.90 -13.73 -12.29
N GLY A 41 -18.01 -13.47 -10.98
CA GLY A 41 -17.50 -14.37 -9.93
C GLY A 41 -15.97 -14.46 -9.85
N LYS A 42 -15.23 -13.48 -10.38
CA LYS A 42 -13.76 -13.46 -10.32
C LYS A 42 -13.17 -12.35 -9.43
N MET A 43 -14.03 -11.52 -8.85
CA MET A 43 -13.67 -10.49 -7.86
C MET A 43 -14.11 -10.96 -6.47
N ASP A 44 -13.63 -12.13 -6.03
CA ASP A 44 -13.97 -12.73 -4.72
C ASP A 44 -13.16 -12.09 -3.59
N TYR A 45 -13.07 -10.76 -3.57
CA TYR A 45 -12.38 -10.01 -2.53
C TYR A 45 -13.13 -8.72 -2.23
N GLU A 46 -13.06 -8.30 -0.97
CA GLU A 46 -13.73 -7.09 -0.51
C GLU A 46 -13.15 -5.87 -1.22
N ARG A 47 -14.03 -5.04 -1.79
CA ARG A 47 -13.62 -3.79 -2.43
C ARG A 47 -13.27 -2.78 -1.34
N LEU A 48 -12.05 -2.29 -1.38
CA LEU A 48 -11.64 -1.19 -0.51
C LEU A 48 -12.49 0.07 -0.77
N PRO A 49 -12.90 0.80 0.28
CA PRO A 49 -13.60 2.06 0.13
C PRO A 49 -12.67 3.09 -0.54
N LEU A 50 -13.11 3.67 -1.65
CA LEU A 50 -12.36 4.71 -2.35
C LEU A 50 -12.38 6.01 -1.54
N PRO A 51 -11.25 6.74 -1.48
CA PRO A 51 -11.25 8.07 -0.86
C PRO A 51 -12.16 9.01 -1.66
N GLN A 52 -13.18 9.55 -0.99
CA GLN A 52 -14.08 10.54 -1.57
C GLN A 52 -13.59 11.92 -1.17
N PHE A 53 -13.30 12.75 -2.17
CA PHE A 53 -12.91 14.13 -1.92
C PHE A 53 -14.14 14.99 -1.62
N ASP A 54 -14.13 15.65 -0.48
CA ASP A 54 -15.11 16.66 -0.11
C ASP A 54 -14.44 18.05 -0.16
N ALA A 55 -15.02 18.94 -0.97
CA ALA A 55 -14.50 20.30 -1.16
C ALA A 55 -14.76 21.19 0.06
N ASP A 56 -15.76 20.85 0.88
CA ASP A 56 -16.16 21.62 2.06
C ASP A 56 -15.46 21.12 3.34
N ALA A 57 -14.75 19.99 3.26
CA ALA A 57 -14.00 19.41 4.37
C ALA A 57 -12.58 19.99 4.48
N GLY A 58 -12.15 20.29 5.71
CA GLY A 58 -10.80 20.75 6.00
C GLY A 58 -9.73 19.65 5.90
N PHE A 59 -8.46 20.05 5.96
CA PHE A 59 -7.31 19.16 5.86
C PHE A 59 -7.31 18.00 6.87
N ASP A 60 -7.81 18.22 8.09
CA ASP A 60 -7.88 17.17 9.13
C ASP A 60 -8.69 15.94 8.67
N GLN A 61 -9.75 16.17 7.90
CA GLN A 61 -10.56 15.08 7.35
C GLN A 61 -9.79 14.28 6.28
N VAL A 62 -9.00 14.98 5.46
CA VAL A 62 -8.12 14.34 4.47
C VAL A 62 -7.12 13.43 5.16
N ARG A 63 -6.44 13.95 6.20
CA ARG A 63 -5.47 13.20 6.98
C ARG A 63 -6.10 11.97 7.63
N HIS A 64 -7.20 12.15 8.36
CA HIS A 64 -7.88 11.06 9.03
C HIS A 64 -8.33 9.95 8.06
N THR A 65 -8.84 10.33 6.88
CA THR A 65 -9.24 9.38 5.83
C THR A 65 -8.05 8.56 5.35
N LEU A 66 -6.91 9.20 5.05
CA LEU A 66 -5.71 8.54 4.57
C LEU A 66 -5.06 7.64 5.63
N ASP A 67 -5.06 8.07 6.89
CA ASP A 67 -4.55 7.28 8.01
C ASP A 67 -5.37 6.00 8.25
N GLN A 68 -6.70 6.07 8.11
CA GLN A 68 -7.59 4.91 8.21
C GLN A 68 -7.45 3.94 7.03
N GLN A 69 -7.20 4.47 5.83
CA GLN A 69 -7.12 3.66 4.61
C GLN A 69 -5.76 2.99 4.41
N SER A 70 -4.67 3.59 4.90
CA SER A 70 -3.32 3.02 4.79
C SER A 70 -3.20 1.55 5.26
N PRO A 71 -3.67 1.16 6.47
CA PRO A 71 -3.60 -0.23 6.92
C PRO A 71 -4.50 -1.17 6.10
N GLN A 72 -5.65 -0.69 5.62
CA GLN A 72 -6.55 -1.47 4.76
C GLN A 72 -5.88 -1.79 3.42
N LEU A 73 -5.18 -0.81 2.83
CA LEU A 73 -4.44 -0.98 1.59
C LEU A 73 -3.24 -1.93 1.78
N LEU A 74 -2.55 -1.86 2.92
CA LEU A 74 -1.49 -2.81 3.25
C LEU A 74 -2.03 -4.24 3.42
N ALA A 75 -3.17 -4.42 4.09
CA ALA A 75 -3.82 -5.72 4.25
C ALA A 75 -4.22 -6.31 2.89
N PHE A 76 -4.77 -5.49 2.01
CA PHE A 76 -5.08 -5.90 0.64
C PHE A 76 -3.83 -6.32 -0.14
N LEU A 77 -2.71 -5.62 0.02
CA LEU A 77 -1.42 -6.01 -0.57
C LEU A 77 -0.90 -7.33 -0.02
N MET A 78 -1.05 -7.59 1.28
CA MET A 78 -0.70 -8.88 1.89
C MET A 78 -1.51 -10.02 1.25
N GLU A 79 -2.82 -9.84 1.08
CA GLU A 79 -3.67 -10.84 0.43
C GLU A 79 -3.32 -11.03 -1.06
N ASN A 80 -2.95 -9.95 -1.76
CA ASN A 80 -2.48 -10.04 -3.14
C ASN A 80 -1.18 -10.84 -3.23
N TYR A 81 -0.23 -10.58 -2.34
CA TYR A 81 1.01 -11.36 -2.22
C TYR A 81 0.69 -12.84 -1.99
N GLN A 82 -0.20 -13.15 -1.05
CA GLN A 82 -0.62 -14.53 -0.77
C GLN A 82 -1.21 -15.23 -2.00
N MET A 83 -2.06 -14.53 -2.76
CA MET A 83 -2.64 -15.09 -3.99
C MET A 83 -1.59 -15.33 -5.08
N VAL A 84 -0.62 -14.41 -5.21
CA VAL A 84 0.50 -14.57 -6.13
C VAL A 84 1.36 -15.79 -5.75
N THR A 85 1.73 -15.95 -4.47
CA THR A 85 2.55 -17.08 -4.03
C THR A 85 1.79 -18.41 -4.11
N LEU A 86 0.50 -18.43 -3.75
CA LEU A 86 -0.33 -19.62 -3.91
C LEU A 86 -0.50 -20.00 -5.39
N SER A 87 -0.57 -19.02 -6.29
CA SER A 87 -0.57 -19.27 -7.73
C SER A 87 0.74 -19.87 -8.22
N LEU A 88 1.89 -19.55 -7.59
CA LEU A 88 3.18 -20.17 -7.89
C LEU A 88 3.23 -21.62 -7.40
N GLU A 89 2.67 -21.89 -6.22
CA GLU A 89 2.65 -23.22 -5.61
C GLU A 89 1.68 -24.20 -6.28
N THR A 90 0.65 -23.68 -6.96
CA THR A 90 -0.42 -24.48 -7.55
C THR A 90 -0.50 -24.30 -9.07
N ASN A 91 -1.09 -25.29 -9.74
CA ASN A 91 -1.45 -25.19 -11.16
C ASN A 91 -2.94 -24.87 -11.37
N TYR A 92 -3.61 -24.36 -10.33
CA TYR A 92 -5.02 -24.04 -10.40
C TYR A 92 -5.26 -22.72 -11.12
N LYS A 93 -5.85 -22.80 -12.31
CA LYS A 93 -6.16 -21.65 -13.17
C LYS A 93 -6.97 -20.58 -12.46
N THR A 94 -7.94 -20.96 -11.63
CA THR A 94 -8.78 -20.01 -10.88
C THR A 94 -7.95 -19.14 -9.94
N ILE A 95 -6.95 -19.70 -9.26
CA ILE A 95 -6.06 -18.94 -8.35
C ILE A 95 -5.20 -17.95 -9.14
N TYR A 96 -4.65 -18.39 -10.28
CA TYR A 96 -3.93 -17.51 -11.18
C TYR A 96 -4.80 -16.35 -11.68
N GLU A 97 -6.02 -16.63 -12.15
CA GLU A 97 -6.94 -15.60 -12.64
C GLU A 97 -7.37 -14.62 -11.53
N ALA A 98 -7.55 -15.11 -10.31
CA ALA A 98 -7.82 -14.26 -9.15
C ALA A 98 -6.65 -13.33 -8.85
N ALA A 99 -5.41 -13.84 -8.86
CA ALA A 99 -4.21 -13.02 -8.66
C ALA A 99 -4.08 -11.92 -9.74
N VAL A 100 -4.34 -12.24 -11.01
CA VAL A 100 -4.36 -11.23 -12.11
C VAL A 100 -5.31 -10.09 -11.79
N LYS A 101 -6.54 -10.40 -11.41
CA LYS A 101 -7.58 -9.39 -11.16
C LYS A 101 -7.28 -8.52 -9.96
N ARG A 102 -6.74 -9.13 -8.91
CA ARG A 102 -6.31 -8.41 -7.71
C ARG A 102 -5.21 -7.40 -8.02
N ILE A 103 -4.29 -7.76 -8.92
CA ILE A 103 -3.27 -6.85 -9.42
C ILE A 103 -3.91 -5.72 -10.24
N GLU A 104 -4.77 -6.05 -11.20
CA GLU A 104 -5.47 -5.05 -12.03
C GLU A 104 -6.32 -4.07 -11.20
N TYR A 105 -7.00 -4.57 -10.17
CA TYR A 105 -7.78 -3.73 -9.26
C TYR A 105 -6.90 -2.79 -8.44
N PHE A 106 -5.74 -3.24 -7.97
CA PHE A 106 -4.84 -2.34 -7.26
C PHE A 106 -4.33 -1.21 -8.16
N GLU A 107 -4.06 -1.48 -9.44
CA GLU A 107 -3.70 -0.43 -10.39
C GLU A 107 -4.82 0.61 -10.53
N PHE A 108 -6.09 0.19 -10.56
CA PHE A 108 -7.22 1.11 -10.47
C PHE A 108 -7.19 1.93 -9.17
N LEU A 109 -7.02 1.29 -8.01
CA LEU A 109 -6.92 2.00 -6.72
C LEU A 109 -5.80 3.04 -6.71
N LYS A 110 -4.62 2.69 -7.24
CA LYS A 110 -3.47 3.58 -7.35
C LYS A 110 -3.83 4.84 -8.14
N GLN A 111 -4.54 4.71 -9.27
CA GLN A 111 -5.00 5.87 -10.03
C GLN A 111 -5.99 6.74 -9.24
N GLU A 112 -6.92 6.12 -8.51
CA GLU A 112 -7.88 6.85 -7.67
C GLU A 112 -7.18 7.62 -6.53
N TYR A 113 -6.19 7.02 -5.87
CA TYR A 113 -5.39 7.71 -4.84
C TYR A 113 -4.57 8.86 -5.41
N LEU A 114 -3.94 8.69 -6.57
CA LEU A 114 -3.21 9.78 -7.23
C LEU A 114 -4.16 10.95 -7.60
N GLY A 115 -5.35 10.63 -8.10
CA GLY A 115 -6.39 11.61 -8.36
C GLY A 115 -6.89 12.31 -7.09
N TYR A 116 -7.02 11.57 -5.99
CA TYR A 116 -7.37 12.11 -4.69
C TYR A 116 -6.30 13.06 -4.15
N PHE A 117 -5.02 12.68 -4.20
CA PHE A 117 -3.91 13.56 -3.76
C PHE A 117 -3.87 14.88 -4.52
N SER A 118 -4.11 14.84 -5.84
CA SER A 118 -4.18 16.06 -6.64
C SER A 118 -5.28 17.02 -6.19
N LYS A 119 -6.38 16.51 -5.64
CA LYS A 119 -7.47 17.34 -5.10
C LYS A 119 -7.19 17.76 -3.66
N ALA A 120 -6.64 16.87 -2.84
CA ALA A 120 -6.29 17.13 -1.45
C ALA A 120 -5.37 18.34 -1.26
N VAL A 121 -4.50 18.64 -2.23
CA VAL A 121 -3.65 19.85 -2.22
C VAL A 121 -4.46 21.14 -2.09
N SER A 122 -5.70 21.20 -2.59
CA SER A 122 -6.52 22.41 -2.47
C SER A 122 -7.02 22.68 -1.06
N GLN A 123 -6.95 21.69 -0.15
CA GLN A 123 -7.36 21.83 1.25
C GLN A 123 -6.22 22.24 2.18
N VAL A 124 -5.00 22.35 1.66
CA VAL A 124 -3.81 22.75 2.42
C VAL A 124 -3.77 24.26 2.56
N THR A 125 -3.79 24.76 3.79
CA THR A 125 -3.81 26.21 4.08
C THR A 125 -2.47 26.78 4.53
N ASP A 126 -1.56 25.92 5.01
CA ASP A 126 -0.29 26.36 5.60
C ASP A 126 0.87 25.37 5.35
N GLU A 127 2.08 25.77 5.75
CA GLU A 127 3.29 24.98 5.55
C GLU A 127 3.31 23.68 6.37
N VAL A 128 2.70 23.66 7.55
CA VAL A 128 2.64 22.47 8.41
C VAL A 128 1.78 21.40 7.73
N GLN A 129 0.57 21.77 7.31
CA GLN A 129 -0.33 20.89 6.57
C GLN A 129 0.28 20.42 5.24
N SER A 130 1.05 21.27 4.56
CA SER A 130 1.77 20.89 3.35
C SER A 130 2.78 19.77 3.61
N ARG A 131 3.59 19.91 4.66
CA ARG A 131 4.56 18.89 5.07
C ARG A 131 3.86 17.59 5.49
N GLU A 132 2.74 17.68 6.20
CA GLU A 132 1.92 16.52 6.58
C GLU A 132 1.36 15.80 5.34
N LEU A 133 0.82 16.54 4.36
CA LEU A 133 0.30 15.94 3.13
C LEU A 133 1.40 15.21 2.36
N ILE A 134 2.59 15.80 2.25
CA ILE A 134 3.74 15.16 1.59
C ILE A 134 4.16 13.89 2.34
N ALA A 135 4.14 13.89 3.67
CA ALA A 135 4.42 12.70 4.46
C ALA A 135 3.40 11.58 4.20
N LEU A 136 2.11 11.92 4.12
CA LEU A 136 1.03 10.99 3.78
C LEU A 136 1.19 10.44 2.35
N ILE A 137 1.45 11.29 1.36
CA ILE A 137 1.69 10.86 -0.03
C ILE A 137 2.87 9.90 -0.10
N ASN A 138 4.00 10.24 0.54
CA ASN A 138 5.18 9.38 0.57
C ASN A 138 4.87 8.01 1.18
N ARG A 139 4.01 7.95 2.20
CA ARG A 139 3.58 6.70 2.82
C ARG A 139 2.77 5.83 1.86
N PHE A 140 1.87 6.42 1.07
CA PHE A 140 1.13 5.71 0.03
C PHE A 140 2.03 5.30 -1.15
N ASP A 141 3.02 6.11 -1.51
CA ASP A 141 4.01 5.75 -2.52
C ASP A 141 4.76 4.48 -2.15
N TYR A 142 5.06 4.25 -0.87
CA TYR A 142 5.62 2.98 -0.42
C TYR A 142 4.65 1.80 -0.59
N LEU A 143 3.35 1.99 -0.37
CA LEU A 143 2.34 0.96 -0.65
C LEU A 143 2.28 0.63 -2.16
N PHE A 144 2.37 1.65 -3.02
CA PHE A 144 2.46 1.44 -4.47
C PHE A 144 3.75 0.72 -4.85
N GLN A 145 4.88 1.05 -4.23
CA GLN A 145 6.13 0.33 -4.45
C GLN A 145 6.03 -1.14 -3.99
N ILE A 146 5.38 -1.42 -2.85
CA ILE A 146 5.11 -2.78 -2.39
C ILE A 146 4.29 -3.54 -3.44
N HIS A 147 3.26 -2.91 -4.01
CA HIS A 147 2.50 -3.46 -5.12
C HIS A 147 3.39 -3.82 -6.31
N ASP A 148 4.23 -2.89 -6.77
CA ASP A 148 5.12 -3.12 -7.91
C ASP A 148 6.02 -4.36 -7.68
N SER A 149 6.49 -4.55 -6.44
CA SER A 149 7.26 -5.76 -6.07
C SER A 149 6.43 -7.05 -6.09
N ILE A 150 5.14 -6.99 -5.75
CA ILE A 150 4.22 -8.14 -5.85
C ILE A 150 3.97 -8.48 -7.33
N VAL A 151 3.84 -7.47 -8.19
CA VAL A 151 3.75 -7.66 -9.64
C VAL A 151 5.02 -8.30 -10.19
N ASP A 152 6.20 -7.81 -9.79
CA ASP A 152 7.50 -8.42 -10.17
C ASP A 152 7.54 -9.91 -9.79
N LEU A 153 7.10 -10.27 -8.58
CA LEU A 153 7.00 -11.67 -8.15
C LEU A 153 6.05 -12.48 -9.03
N PHE A 154 4.90 -11.89 -9.41
CA PHE A 154 3.91 -12.54 -10.27
C PHE A 154 4.41 -12.78 -11.69
N GLU A 155 5.34 -11.96 -12.20
CA GLU A 155 6.01 -12.23 -13.48
C GLU A 155 6.74 -13.58 -13.48
N THR A 156 7.23 -14.04 -12.32
CA THR A 156 7.78 -15.40 -12.19
C THR A 156 6.74 -16.46 -12.59
N LYS A 157 5.49 -16.31 -12.13
CA LYS A 157 4.40 -17.25 -12.49
C LYS A 157 4.07 -17.16 -13.98
N ARG A 158 4.06 -15.96 -14.55
CA ARG A 158 3.82 -15.75 -15.99
C ARG A 158 4.89 -16.44 -16.83
N ILE A 159 6.16 -16.34 -16.44
CA ILE A 159 7.27 -17.04 -17.10
C ILE A 159 7.11 -18.56 -16.99
N ILE A 160 6.84 -19.08 -15.79
CA ILE A 160 6.62 -20.51 -15.54
C ILE A 160 5.51 -21.06 -16.43
N ASN A 161 4.36 -20.36 -16.48
CA ASN A 161 3.23 -20.75 -17.31
C ASN A 161 3.56 -20.69 -18.81
N THR A 162 4.19 -19.61 -19.27
CA THR A 162 4.51 -19.40 -20.69
C THR A 162 5.51 -20.42 -21.21
N GLN A 163 6.47 -20.80 -20.37
CA GLN A 163 7.49 -21.79 -20.71
C GLN A 163 7.08 -23.23 -20.37
N TYR A 164 5.84 -23.44 -19.87
CA TYR A 164 5.32 -24.74 -19.42
C TYR A 164 6.28 -25.45 -18.45
N LEU A 165 6.86 -24.71 -17.51
CA LEU A 165 7.81 -25.25 -16.53
C LEU A 165 7.05 -25.90 -15.38
N GLU A 166 7.44 -27.13 -15.05
CA GLU A 166 6.98 -27.81 -13.85
C GLU A 166 7.97 -27.53 -12.71
N LEU A 167 7.49 -26.90 -11.63
CA LEU A 167 8.31 -26.64 -10.46
C LEU A 167 8.50 -27.92 -9.65
N LYS A 168 9.76 -28.27 -9.40
CA LYS A 168 10.08 -29.41 -8.53
C LYS A 168 9.87 -29.05 -7.05
N SER A 169 9.74 -30.09 -6.23
CA SER A 169 9.44 -29.95 -4.79
C SER A 169 10.45 -29.09 -4.04
N ASP A 170 11.73 -29.13 -4.41
CA ASP A 170 12.77 -28.31 -3.77
C ASP A 170 12.55 -26.81 -4.04
N ILE A 171 12.18 -26.43 -5.27
CA ILE A 171 11.80 -25.05 -5.64
C ILE A 171 10.52 -24.62 -4.93
N LEU A 172 9.50 -25.48 -4.89
CA LEU A 172 8.25 -25.18 -4.18
C LEU A 172 8.48 -24.92 -2.69
N MET A 173 9.39 -25.66 -2.05
CA MET A 173 9.76 -25.41 -0.66
C MET A 173 10.45 -24.04 -0.49
N LEU A 174 11.34 -23.64 -1.40
CA LEU A 174 11.96 -22.31 -1.35
C LEU A 174 10.93 -21.18 -1.44
N ILE A 175 9.95 -21.30 -2.35
CA ILE A 175 8.86 -20.34 -2.48
C ILE A 175 8.06 -20.25 -1.20
N ARG A 176 7.68 -21.42 -0.64
CA ARG A 176 6.86 -21.51 0.57
C ARG A 176 7.56 -20.93 1.79
N ASP A 177 8.83 -21.26 2.02
CA ASP A 177 9.60 -20.77 3.16
C ASP A 177 9.71 -19.23 3.13
N ILE A 178 10.09 -18.65 1.98
CA ILE A 178 10.14 -17.20 1.80
C ILE A 178 8.75 -16.57 1.98
N SER A 179 7.70 -17.19 1.43
CA SER A 179 6.35 -16.64 1.51
C SER A 179 5.80 -16.63 2.92
N THR A 180 6.13 -17.63 3.72
CA THR A 180 5.70 -17.75 5.12
C THR A 180 6.28 -16.60 5.93
N ASP A 181 7.58 -16.35 5.81
CA ASP A 181 8.25 -15.29 6.55
C ASP A 181 7.87 -13.89 6.03
N THR A 182 7.60 -13.75 4.73
CA THR A 182 7.08 -12.49 4.17
C THR A 182 5.67 -12.18 4.68
N LEU A 183 4.79 -13.17 4.76
CA LEU A 183 3.46 -13.00 5.34
C LEU A 183 3.53 -12.72 6.84
N SER A 184 4.46 -13.34 7.56
CA SER A 184 4.74 -13.02 8.97
C SER A 184 5.14 -11.55 9.13
N LEU A 185 6.01 -11.04 8.25
CA LEU A 185 6.41 -9.63 8.24
C LEU A 185 5.23 -8.70 7.95
N PHE A 186 4.39 -8.97 6.94
CA PHE A 186 3.17 -8.19 6.69
C PHE A 186 2.27 -8.15 7.92
N ASN A 187 1.97 -9.30 8.52
CA ASN A 187 1.15 -9.39 9.73
C ASN A 187 1.76 -8.62 10.90
N THR A 188 3.08 -8.70 11.08
CA THR A 188 3.79 -7.94 12.11
C THR A 188 3.63 -6.44 11.91
N ILE A 189 3.76 -5.95 10.67
CA ILE A 189 3.59 -4.52 10.36
C ILE A 189 2.12 -4.08 10.55
N LEU A 190 1.16 -4.90 10.13
CA LEU A 190 -0.27 -4.62 10.32
C LEU A 190 -0.67 -4.59 11.79
N GLY A 191 -0.21 -5.57 12.59
CA GLY A 191 -0.54 -5.70 14.01
C GLY A 191 0.05 -4.59 14.89
N HIS A 192 1.11 -3.91 14.43
CA HIS A 192 1.78 -2.82 15.14
C HIS A 192 1.57 -1.45 14.46
N HIS A 193 0.55 -1.33 13.62
CA HIS A 193 0.25 -0.08 12.92
C HIS A 193 -0.04 1.08 13.89
N GLU A 194 -0.83 0.83 14.94
CA GLU A 194 -1.17 1.83 15.94
C GLU A 194 -0.04 2.02 16.97
N HIS A 195 0.66 0.95 17.35
CA HIS A 195 1.69 0.94 18.38
C HIS A 195 2.94 0.22 17.86
N PRO A 196 3.91 0.96 17.28
CA PRO A 196 5.09 0.35 16.69
C PRO A 196 5.95 -0.42 17.69
N ASP A 197 6.03 -1.75 17.51
CA ASP A 197 7.08 -2.56 18.10
C ASP A 197 8.20 -2.78 17.07
N ASN A 198 9.12 -1.80 17.03
CA ASN A 198 10.29 -1.84 16.17
C ASN A 198 11.16 -3.08 16.38
N LEU A 199 11.13 -3.70 17.57
CA LEU A 199 11.91 -4.92 17.85
C LEU A 199 11.30 -6.13 17.15
N GLN A 200 9.96 -6.26 17.15
CA GLN A 200 9.28 -7.35 16.44
C GLN A 200 9.44 -7.24 14.94
N VAL A 201 9.26 -6.05 14.36
CA VAL A 201 9.51 -5.82 12.92
C VAL A 201 10.96 -6.15 12.56
N THR A 202 11.93 -5.69 13.36
CA THR A 202 13.34 -6.00 13.14
C THR A 202 13.63 -7.49 13.21
N ARG A 203 12.97 -8.24 14.11
CA ARG A 203 13.10 -9.69 14.20
C ARG A 203 12.56 -10.39 12.96
N ALA A 204 11.32 -10.05 12.53
CA ALA A 204 10.71 -10.62 11.33
C ALA A 204 11.54 -10.36 10.07
N ILE A 205 12.15 -9.17 9.95
CA ILE A 205 13.08 -8.84 8.86
C ILE A 205 14.32 -9.74 8.86
N LYS A 206 14.91 -10.01 10.03
CA LYS A 206 16.09 -10.89 10.14
C LYS A 206 15.76 -12.34 9.82
N GLU A 207 14.60 -12.83 10.24
CA GLU A 207 14.08 -14.16 9.91
C GLU A 207 13.93 -14.31 8.38
N LEU A 208 13.22 -13.36 7.75
CA LEU A 208 13.04 -13.36 6.30
C LEU A 208 14.37 -13.24 5.54
N GLN A 209 15.30 -12.39 5.98
CA GLN A 209 16.63 -12.30 5.38
C GLN A 209 17.37 -13.63 5.44
N THR A 210 17.28 -14.34 6.57
CA THR A 210 17.91 -15.66 6.75
C THR A 210 17.35 -16.66 5.74
N GLN A 211 16.03 -16.69 5.52
CA GLN A 211 15.43 -17.57 4.52
C GLN A 211 15.83 -17.20 3.09
N ILE A 212 15.89 -15.91 2.76
CA ILE A 212 16.36 -15.43 1.46
C ILE A 212 17.81 -15.89 1.21
N ASP A 213 18.68 -15.81 2.22
CA ASP A 213 20.08 -16.23 2.11
C ASP A 213 20.20 -17.75 1.92
N ILE A 214 19.39 -18.53 2.65
CA ILE A 214 19.31 -20.00 2.48
C ILE A 214 18.83 -20.35 1.08
N ALA A 215 17.77 -19.70 0.61
CA ALA A 215 17.20 -19.92 -0.71
C ALA A 215 18.19 -19.55 -1.82
N ASN A 216 18.90 -18.43 -1.69
CA ASN A 216 19.94 -18.03 -2.65
C ASN A 216 21.03 -19.09 -2.78
N ARG A 217 21.57 -19.59 -1.66
CA ARG A 217 22.62 -20.62 -1.67
C ARG A 217 22.12 -21.92 -2.29
N ARG A 218 20.91 -22.34 -1.95
CA ARG A 218 20.29 -23.54 -2.52
C ARG A 218 20.05 -23.37 -4.02
N LEU A 219 19.49 -22.23 -4.44
CA LEU A 219 19.21 -21.95 -5.84
C LEU A 219 20.48 -21.94 -6.69
N LEU A 220 21.57 -21.33 -6.20
CA LEU A 220 22.86 -21.36 -6.89
C LEU A 220 23.38 -22.78 -7.14
N SER A 221 23.20 -23.68 -6.17
CA SER A 221 23.54 -25.10 -6.34
C SER A 221 22.68 -25.75 -7.42
N LEU A 222 21.38 -25.45 -7.47
CA LEU A 222 20.47 -26.00 -8.48
C LEU A 222 20.76 -25.46 -9.89
N LEU A 223 21.17 -24.19 -10.01
CA LEU A 223 21.54 -23.56 -11.28
C LEU A 223 22.80 -24.16 -11.91
N ALA A 224 23.61 -24.90 -11.16
CA ALA A 224 24.77 -25.61 -11.69
C ALA A 224 24.38 -26.77 -12.62
N ASP A 225 23.15 -27.28 -12.52
CA ASP A 225 22.60 -28.29 -13.43
C ASP A 225 21.77 -27.61 -14.55
N PRO A 226 22.23 -27.62 -15.82
CA PRO A 226 21.51 -27.01 -16.93
C PRO A 226 20.12 -27.60 -17.20
N ALA A 227 19.82 -28.80 -16.70
CA ALA A 227 18.49 -29.39 -16.79
C ALA A 227 17.46 -28.73 -15.85
N ARG A 228 17.91 -27.97 -14.84
CA ARG A 228 17.08 -27.26 -13.86
C ARG A 228 16.54 -25.93 -14.39
N ARG A 229 15.76 -25.99 -15.47
CA ARG A 229 15.09 -24.80 -16.04
C ARG A 229 14.13 -24.11 -15.06
N ASP A 230 13.52 -24.89 -14.16
CA ASP A 230 12.68 -24.43 -13.06
C ASP A 230 13.45 -23.54 -12.07
N ALA A 231 14.67 -23.92 -11.72
CA ALA A 231 15.56 -23.09 -10.90
C ALA A 231 15.93 -21.78 -11.62
N GLY A 232 16.21 -21.86 -12.93
CA GLY A 232 16.46 -20.68 -13.77
C GLY A 232 15.33 -19.64 -13.68
N ALA A 233 14.08 -20.09 -13.74
CA ALA A 233 12.91 -19.21 -13.64
C ALA A 233 12.75 -18.56 -12.25
N LEU A 234 13.31 -19.15 -11.18
CA LEU A 234 13.22 -18.62 -9.82
C LEU A 234 14.30 -17.57 -9.49
N THR A 235 15.31 -17.39 -10.33
CA THR A 235 16.42 -16.44 -10.08
C THR A 235 15.92 -15.03 -9.71
N ASN A 236 14.92 -14.56 -10.45
CA ASN A 236 14.35 -13.24 -10.22
C ASN A 236 13.44 -13.19 -8.98
N TYR A 237 12.77 -14.30 -8.66
CA TYR A 237 11.87 -14.39 -7.51
C TYR A 237 12.60 -14.01 -6.21
N ILE A 238 13.80 -14.56 -5.96
CA ILE A 238 14.56 -14.24 -4.73
C ILE A 238 14.94 -12.75 -4.69
N THR A 239 15.36 -12.19 -5.82
CA THR A 239 15.69 -10.75 -5.92
C THR A 239 14.46 -9.87 -5.64
N TYR A 240 13.28 -10.27 -6.15
CA TYR A 240 12.04 -9.56 -5.91
C TYR A 240 11.56 -9.70 -4.46
N SER A 241 11.77 -10.86 -3.83
CA SER A 241 11.49 -11.06 -2.40
C SER A 241 12.37 -10.17 -1.52
N GLN A 242 13.66 -10.03 -1.84
CA GLN A 242 14.57 -9.10 -1.17
C GLN A 242 14.06 -7.66 -1.29
N ARG A 243 13.69 -7.23 -2.51
CA ARG A 243 13.15 -5.89 -2.75
C ARG A 243 11.85 -5.64 -1.98
N LEU A 244 10.95 -6.63 -1.94
CA LEU A 244 9.70 -6.54 -1.19
C LEU A 244 9.96 -6.36 0.30
N LYS A 245 10.84 -7.17 0.90
CA LYS A 245 11.27 -7.03 2.29
C LYS A 245 11.80 -5.63 2.59
N ASP A 246 12.68 -5.10 1.74
CA ASP A 246 13.28 -3.78 1.95
C ASP A 246 12.22 -2.66 1.85
N LYS A 247 11.24 -2.78 0.94
CA LYS A 247 10.11 -1.84 0.84
C LYS A 247 9.17 -1.92 2.04
N LEU A 248 8.90 -3.12 2.56
CA LEU A 248 8.10 -3.32 3.78
C LEU A 248 8.78 -2.70 5.00
N LEU A 249 10.09 -2.88 5.13
CA LEU A 249 10.87 -2.22 6.18
C LEU A 249 10.76 -0.70 6.08
N ASN A 250 10.97 -0.13 4.89
CA ASN A 250 10.89 1.32 4.68
C ASN A 250 9.49 1.87 4.98
N PHE A 251 8.44 1.15 4.57
CA PHE A 251 7.06 1.50 4.92
C PHE A 251 6.89 1.54 6.44
N SER A 252 7.29 0.47 7.15
CA SER A 252 7.15 0.38 8.60
C SER A 252 7.93 1.47 9.34
N THR A 253 9.16 1.81 8.93
CA THR A 253 9.96 2.81 9.65
C THR A 253 9.39 4.23 9.48
N ARG A 254 8.73 4.51 8.36
CA ARG A 254 8.24 5.86 8.00
C ARG A 254 6.75 6.08 8.27
N SER A 255 5.96 5.03 8.46
CA SER A 255 4.59 5.18 9.00
C SER A 255 4.57 5.85 10.37
N HIS A 256 5.68 5.86 11.10
CA HIS A 256 5.74 6.34 12.49
C HIS A 256 6.33 7.75 12.64
N THR A 257 7.07 8.27 11.66
CA THR A 257 7.73 9.59 11.77
C THR A 257 6.79 10.77 11.54
N SER A 258 5.54 10.52 11.11
CA SER A 258 4.54 11.58 10.88
C SER A 258 3.82 12.00 12.17
N GLY A 259 3.91 11.21 13.25
CA GLY A 259 3.35 11.53 14.57
C GLY A 259 4.15 12.57 15.37
N ASP A 260 5.47 12.64 15.14
CA ASP A 260 6.38 13.48 15.94
C ASP A 260 6.38 14.96 15.51
N LEU A 261 5.72 15.31 14.40
CA LEU A 261 5.58 16.71 13.98
C LEU A 261 4.62 17.51 14.87
N HIS A 262 3.82 16.85 15.70
CA HIS A 262 2.85 17.51 16.60
C HIS A 262 3.43 17.92 17.97
N GLU A 263 4.56 17.37 18.43
CA GLU A 263 5.12 17.69 19.76
C GLU A 263 6.25 18.75 19.73
N GLY A 264 6.69 19.17 18.54
CA GLY A 264 7.85 20.08 18.39
C GLY A 264 7.55 21.59 18.41
N TYR A 265 6.28 22.01 18.37
CA TYR A 265 5.89 23.42 18.29
C TYR A 265 4.90 23.79 19.41
N GLY A 266 5.38 23.73 20.66
CA GLY A 266 4.58 24.11 21.83
C GLY A 266 5.39 24.45 23.09
N GLY A 267 6.67 24.80 22.96
CA GLY A 267 7.52 25.21 24.07
C GLY A 267 7.94 26.67 23.93
N GLU A 268 7.11 27.59 24.42
CA GLU A 268 7.53 28.97 24.67
C GLU A 268 8.73 28.98 25.63
N ASN A 269 9.85 29.55 25.16
CA ASN A 269 11.00 29.87 26.00
C ASN A 269 10.60 30.94 27.01
N HIS A 270 10.14 30.53 28.20
CA HIS A 270 10.25 31.37 29.39
C HIS A 270 11.72 31.39 29.83
N ALA A 271 12.48 32.32 29.25
CA ALA A 271 13.75 32.73 29.82
C ALA A 271 13.45 33.47 31.14
N GLU A 272 13.76 32.84 32.27
CA GLU A 272 13.90 33.52 33.56
C GLU A 272 15.00 34.58 33.43
N VAL A 273 14.56 35.84 33.38
CA VAL A 273 15.41 37.00 33.60
C VAL A 273 15.66 37.08 35.10
N ASN A 274 16.83 36.62 35.54
CA ASN A 274 17.32 36.89 36.88
C ASN A 274 18.14 38.18 36.86
N ASP A 275 17.52 39.24 37.37
CA ASP A 275 18.11 40.54 37.65
C ASP A 275 18.89 40.47 38.97
N HIS A 276 20.22 40.55 38.90
CA HIS A 276 21.04 41.04 39.99
C HIS A 276 22.29 41.74 39.44
N THR A 277 22.22 43.06 39.40
CA THR A 277 23.33 43.99 39.36
C THR A 277 24.02 44.10 40.74
N ASP A 278 25.34 43.90 40.79
CA ASP A 278 26.32 44.78 41.47
C ASP A 278 27.73 44.19 41.24
N ASP A 279 28.56 44.81 40.40
CA ASP A 279 29.57 45.84 40.72
C ASP A 279 30.91 45.26 41.24
N SER A 280 31.98 45.58 40.50
CA SER A 280 33.42 45.63 40.84
C SER A 280 34.33 44.88 39.86
N SER A 281 35.18 45.63 39.14
CA SER A 281 36.13 45.15 38.12
C SER A 281 37.47 44.59 38.72
N PRO A 282 38.54 44.26 37.94
CA PRO A 282 39.19 42.93 37.86
C PRO A 282 40.62 42.86 38.47
N PRO A 283 41.34 41.72 38.38
CA PRO A 283 42.60 41.76 37.60
C PRO A 283 43.03 40.43 36.87
N VAL A 284 43.44 40.59 35.60
CA VAL A 284 44.72 40.26 34.88
C VAL A 284 45.62 39.08 35.39
N PRO A 285 46.32 38.35 34.48
CA PRO A 285 46.53 36.89 34.51
C PRO A 285 47.95 36.41 34.89
N GLU A 286 48.12 35.10 35.11
CA GLU A 286 49.43 34.43 35.01
C GLU A 286 49.34 33.10 34.23
N ARG A 287 50.21 32.96 33.21
CA ARG A 287 50.60 31.67 32.61
C ARG A 287 51.82 31.14 33.38
N PRO A 288 51.90 29.83 33.67
CA PRO A 288 53.17 29.21 34.02
C PRO A 288 53.95 28.80 32.75
N LEU A 289 55.27 28.82 32.91
CA LEU A 289 56.34 28.41 31.98
C LEU A 289 56.19 26.97 31.46
#